data_AF-A0AA40JEK5-F1
#
_entry.id   AF-A0AA40JEK5-F1
#
_cell.length_a   1.000
_cell.length_b   1.000
_cell.length_c   1.000
_cell.angle_alpha   90.00
_cell.angle_beta   90.00
_cell.angle_gamma   90.00
#
_symmetry.space_group_name_H-M   'P 1'
#
loop_
_entity.id
_entity.type
_entity.pdbx_description
1 polymer ?
#
loop_
_entity_poly.entity_id
_entity_poly.type
_entity_poly.pdbx_seq_one_letter_code
_entity_poly.pdbx_strand_id
1 'polypeptide(L)'
;MISRGNLMNLDAGAARPNIVVSDRLGTSADPAFMQWTADWFAHAGYRVRINAPYQGGDLLNALAAPARRRHSIQIEFNRALYMNETAFDKHAGFAALKRTVDAYLDALAAHVRTQLPPPRGEGVSR
;
A
#
# COMPACT_ATOMS: atom_id res chain seq x y z
N MET A 1 10.01 -2.19 3.62
CA MET A 1 10.98 -3.29 3.79
C MET A 1 12.44 -2.89 3.54
N ILE A 2 13.38 -3.56 4.24
CA ILE A 2 14.81 -3.57 3.87
C ILE A 2 14.99 -4.23 2.49
N SER A 3 15.96 -3.76 1.71
CA SER A 3 16.11 -4.02 0.29
C SER A 3 16.40 -5.46 -0.08
N ARG A 4 17.02 -6.21 0.85
CA ARG A 4 17.26 -7.65 0.78
C ARG A 4 16.81 -8.33 2.05
N GLY A 5 16.34 -9.58 1.94
CA GLY A 5 15.99 -10.37 3.12
C GLY A 5 17.19 -10.58 4.03
N ASN A 6 17.00 -10.41 5.34
CA ASN A 6 18.00 -10.74 6.33
C ASN A 6 17.87 -12.20 6.78
N LEU A 7 18.77 -12.69 7.64
CA LEU A 7 18.80 -14.08 8.11
C LEU A 7 17.52 -14.50 8.86
N MET A 8 16.73 -13.55 9.36
CA MET A 8 15.47 -13.80 10.06
C MET A 8 14.28 -13.85 9.11
N ASN A 9 14.49 -13.61 7.81
CA ASN A 9 13.43 -13.63 6.81
C ASN A 9 13.50 -14.90 5.95
N LEU A 10 12.33 -15.42 5.55
CA LEU A 10 12.22 -16.57 4.64
C LEU A 10 12.90 -16.32 3.28
N ASP A 11 13.10 -15.05 2.91
CA ASP A 11 13.72 -14.60 1.67
C ASP A 11 15.17 -14.11 1.87
N ALA A 12 15.90 -14.66 2.84
CA ALA A 12 17.27 -14.29 3.16
C ALA A 12 18.17 -14.19 1.91
N GLY A 13 18.84 -13.05 1.74
CA GLY A 13 19.73 -12.75 0.61
C GLY A 13 19.05 -12.35 -0.70
N ALA A 14 17.75 -12.63 -0.86
CA ALA A 14 17.01 -12.32 -2.07
C ALA A 14 16.77 -10.81 -2.22
N ALA A 15 16.87 -10.31 -3.46
CA ALA A 15 16.46 -8.96 -3.78
C ALA A 15 14.93 -8.86 -3.66
N ARG A 16 14.45 -7.91 -2.86
CA ARG A 16 13.01 -7.70 -2.69
C ARG A 16 12.42 -6.94 -3.87
N PRO A 17 11.12 -7.10 -4.16
CA PRO A 17 10.42 -6.29 -5.16
C PRO A 17 10.55 -4.79 -4.86
N ASN A 18 10.11 -3.92 -5.76
CA ASN A 18 10.10 -2.50 -5.46
C ASN A 18 9.01 -2.17 -4.43
N ILE A 19 7.82 -2.74 -4.64
CA ILE A 19 6.65 -2.50 -3.79
C ILE A 19 5.92 -3.82 -3.53
N VAL A 20 5.42 -4.01 -2.32
CA VAL A 20 4.47 -5.08 -1.99
C VAL A 20 3.16 -4.44 -1.54
N VAL A 21 2.05 -4.86 -2.14
CA VAL A 21 0.69 -4.48 -1.70
C VAL A 21 0.04 -5.71 -1.10
N SER A 22 -0.60 -5.57 0.06
CA SER A 22 -1.13 -6.72 0.79
C SER A 22 -2.49 -6.44 1.41
N ASP A 23 -3.35 -7.46 1.40
CA ASP A 23 -4.71 -7.44 1.97
C ASP A 23 -5.00 -8.71 2.77
N ARG A 24 -3.96 -9.37 3.30
CA ARG A 24 -4.10 -10.61 4.08
C ARG A 24 -4.77 -11.71 3.27
N LEU A 25 -4.28 -11.92 2.05
CA LEU A 25 -4.74 -12.97 1.13
C LEU A 25 -6.25 -12.86 0.82
N GLY A 26 -6.72 -11.65 0.53
CA GLY A 26 -8.13 -11.41 0.17
C GLY A 26 -9.08 -11.20 1.36
N THR A 27 -8.60 -11.21 2.60
CA THR A 27 -9.50 -11.17 3.78
C THR A 27 -9.74 -9.77 4.33
N SER A 28 -8.89 -8.79 4.00
CA SER A 28 -8.97 -7.44 4.59
C SER A 28 -9.38 -6.33 3.62
N ALA A 29 -9.44 -6.59 2.32
CA ALA A 29 -9.88 -5.61 1.32
C ALA A 29 -10.64 -6.27 0.15
N ASP A 30 -11.27 -5.44 -0.67
CA ASP A 30 -11.90 -5.89 -1.92
C ASP A 30 -10.83 -6.23 -2.98
N PRO A 31 -10.96 -7.35 -3.73
CA PRO A 31 -9.96 -7.75 -4.73
C PRO A 31 -9.74 -6.72 -5.86
N ALA A 32 -10.79 -6.02 -6.30
CA ALA A 32 -10.66 -5.01 -7.35
C ALA A 32 -9.90 -3.78 -6.84
N PHE A 33 -10.12 -3.39 -5.58
CA PHE A 33 -9.35 -2.32 -4.95
C PHE A 33 -7.85 -2.67 -4.81
N MET A 34 -7.56 -3.93 -4.49
CA MET A 34 -6.19 -4.43 -4.43
C MET A 34 -5.49 -4.43 -5.78
N GLN A 35 -6.16 -4.93 -6.82
CA GLN A 35 -5.61 -4.93 -8.17
C GLN A 35 -5.38 -3.50 -8.66
N TRP A 36 -6.35 -2.59 -8.47
CA TRP A 36 -6.22 -1.18 -8.82
C TRP A 36 -5.01 -0.51 -8.14
N THR A 37 -4.80 -0.78 -6.86
CA THR A 37 -3.64 -0.25 -6.12
C THR A 37 -2.33 -0.81 -6.68
N ALA A 38 -2.25 -2.11 -6.96
CA ALA A 38 -1.06 -2.72 -7.54
C ALA A 38 -0.75 -2.17 -8.94
N ASP A 39 -1.78 -2.03 -9.77
CA ASP A 39 -1.67 -1.49 -11.12
C ASP A 39 -1.21 -0.03 -11.13
N TRP A 40 -1.67 0.79 -10.17
CA TRP A 40 -1.21 2.19 -10.07
C TRP A 40 0.32 2.29 -9.98
N PHE A 41 0.92 1.51 -9.09
CA PHE A 41 2.37 1.49 -8.93
C PHE A 41 3.08 0.78 -10.09
N ALA A 42 2.48 -0.25 -10.68
CA ALA A 42 3.03 -0.90 -11.86
C ALA A 42 3.10 0.05 -13.07
N HIS A 43 2.05 0.84 -13.30
CA HIS A 43 2.01 1.87 -14.35
C HIS A 43 3.03 3.00 -14.11
N ALA A 44 3.37 3.28 -12.84
CA ALA A 44 4.46 4.19 -12.50
C ALA A 44 5.87 3.56 -12.65
N GLY A 45 5.97 2.34 -13.17
CA GLY A 45 7.23 1.67 -13.51
C GLY A 45 7.84 0.83 -12.39
N TYR A 46 7.15 0.62 -11.27
CA TYR A 46 7.65 -0.19 -10.16
C TYR A 46 7.36 -1.68 -10.37
N ARG A 47 8.28 -2.56 -9.97
CA ARG A 47 7.99 -4.00 -9.82
C ARG A 47 7.17 -4.23 -8.56
N VAL A 48 5.88 -4.48 -8.73
CA VAL A 48 4.92 -4.70 -7.65
C VAL A 48 4.67 -6.19 -7.45
N ARG A 49 4.51 -6.62 -6.19
CA ARG A 49 4.01 -7.96 -5.83
C ARG A 49 2.81 -7.82 -4.91
N ILE A 50 1.90 -8.78 -4.97
CA ILE A 50 0.75 -8.86 -4.09
C ILE A 50 0.99 -9.95 -3.03
N ASN A 51 0.78 -9.61 -1.76
CA ASN A 51 0.83 -10.51 -0.61
C ASN A 51 2.13 -11.33 -0.44
N ALA A 52 3.24 -10.97 -1.11
CA ALA A 52 4.49 -11.73 -1.04
C ALA A 52 5.72 -10.81 -1.11
N PRO A 53 6.73 -11.01 -0.23
CA PRO A 53 6.76 -11.96 0.90
C PRO A 53 5.87 -11.53 2.08
N TYR A 54 5.34 -10.31 2.05
CA TYR A 54 4.51 -9.76 3.12
C TYR A 54 3.03 -9.91 2.78
N GLN A 55 2.28 -10.64 3.60
CA GLN A 55 0.84 -10.80 3.44
C GLN A 55 0.04 -9.73 4.20
N GLY A 56 0.71 -8.83 4.93
CA GLY A 56 0.06 -7.86 5.79
C GLY A 56 0.11 -8.26 7.27
N GLY A 57 0.37 -7.27 8.14
CA GLY A 57 0.47 -7.48 9.58
C GLY A 57 -0.87 -7.56 10.31
N ASP A 58 -0.83 -7.78 11.63
CA ASP A 58 -2.03 -8.01 12.45
C ASP A 58 -3.00 -6.82 12.49
N LEU A 59 -2.53 -5.60 12.20
CA LEU A 59 -3.40 -4.42 12.07
C LEU A 59 -4.44 -4.57 10.95
N LEU A 60 -4.12 -5.26 9.86
CA LEU A 60 -5.10 -5.51 8.79
C LEU A 60 -6.25 -6.38 9.32
N ASN A 61 -5.95 -7.40 10.12
CA ASN A 61 -6.97 -8.24 10.75
C ASN A 61 -7.81 -7.45 11.77
N ALA A 62 -7.16 -6.63 12.60
CA ALA A 62 -7.85 -5.87 13.65
C ALA A 62 -8.77 -4.77 13.10
N LEU A 63 -8.38 -4.14 11.99
CA LEU A 63 -9.05 -2.95 11.47
C LEU A 63 -9.96 -3.24 10.28
N ALA A 64 -9.80 -4.36 9.57
CA ALA A 64 -10.68 -4.68 8.46
C ALA A 64 -12.03 -5.22 8.91
N ALA A 65 -13.06 -4.89 8.13
CA ALA A 65 -14.34 -5.59 8.12
C ALA A 65 -14.98 -5.36 6.75
N PRO A 66 -14.55 -6.06 5.68
CA PRO A 66 -15.04 -5.82 4.33
C PRO A 66 -16.57 -5.95 4.22
N ALA A 67 -17.17 -6.88 4.96
CA ALA A 67 -18.63 -7.02 5.07
C ALA A 67 -19.35 -5.76 5.61
N ARG A 68 -18.63 -4.89 6.32
CA ARG A 68 -19.10 -3.59 6.83
C ARG A 68 -18.54 -2.41 6.03
N ARG A 69 -18.08 -2.65 4.80
CA ARG A 69 -17.43 -1.66 3.91
C ARG A 69 -16.20 -0.99 4.53
N ARG A 70 -15.45 -1.73 5.35
CA ARG A 70 -14.20 -1.26 5.96
C ARG A 70 -13.05 -2.12 5.45
N HIS A 71 -12.24 -1.53 4.57
CA HIS A 71 -11.12 -2.20 3.91
C HIS A 71 -9.80 -1.70 4.51
N SER A 72 -8.84 -2.59 4.65
CA SER A 72 -7.48 -2.27 5.11
C SER A 72 -6.48 -2.93 4.19
N ILE A 73 -5.46 -2.19 3.78
CA ILE A 73 -4.35 -2.68 2.96
C ILE A 73 -3.02 -2.25 3.59
N GLN A 74 -1.96 -2.97 3.26
CA GLN A 74 -0.59 -2.61 3.58
C GLN A 74 0.18 -2.36 2.29
N ILE A 75 0.97 -1.28 2.25
CA ILE A 75 1.89 -0.99 1.14
C ILE A 75 3.29 -0.89 1.70
N GLU A 76 4.17 -1.76 1.23
CA GLU A 76 5.58 -1.79 1.61
C GLU A 76 6.46 -1.29 0.47
N PHE A 77 7.23 -0.24 0.75
CA PHE A 77 8.25 0.26 -0.17
C PHE A 77 9.61 -0.32 0.17
N ASN A 78 10.34 -0.77 -0.85
CA ASN A 78 11.75 -1.13 -0.74
C ASN A 78 12.57 0.12 -0.43
N ARG A 79 13.33 0.10 0.66
CA ARG A 79 14.18 1.23 1.09
C ARG A 79 15.21 1.66 0.04
N ALA A 80 15.70 0.75 -0.80
CA ALA A 80 16.59 1.11 -1.92
C ALA A 80 15.94 2.03 -2.97
N LEU A 81 14.61 2.22 -2.93
CA LEU A 81 13.93 3.21 -3.77
C LEU A 81 14.14 4.64 -3.31
N TYR A 82 14.48 4.87 -2.04
CA TYR A 82 14.43 6.20 -1.47
C TYR A 82 15.55 6.54 -0.49
N MET A 83 16.33 5.57 -0.02
CA MET A 83 17.39 5.83 0.95
C MET A 83 18.60 4.93 0.78
N ASN A 84 19.75 5.45 1.20
CA ASN A 84 20.91 4.65 1.53
C ASN A 84 20.65 3.96 2.87
N GLU A 85 20.49 2.64 2.87
CA GLU A 85 20.16 1.87 4.07
C GLU A 85 21.26 1.87 5.13
N THR A 86 22.53 1.95 4.71
CA THR A 86 23.68 1.96 5.62
C THR A 86 23.85 3.31 6.30
N ALA A 87 23.76 4.40 5.53
CA ALA A 87 23.90 5.75 6.05
C ALA A 87 22.63 6.28 6.73
N PHE A 88 21.49 5.61 6.51
CA PHE A 88 20.17 6.01 6.97
C PHE A 88 19.67 7.36 6.41
N ASP A 89 20.16 7.75 5.23
CA ASP A 89 19.85 9.02 4.59
C ASP A 89 19.08 8.85 3.27
N LYS A 90 18.21 9.81 2.97
CA LYS A 90 17.47 9.86 1.71
C LYS A 90 18.41 10.15 0.55
N HIS A 91 18.12 9.57 -0.61
CA HIS A 91 18.78 9.91 -1.87
C HIS A 91 17.78 10.48 -2.88
N ALA A 92 18.22 10.82 -4.10
CA ALA A 92 17.38 11.44 -5.14
C ALA A 92 16.06 10.70 -5.43
N GLY A 93 16.06 9.36 -5.37
CA GLY A 93 14.84 8.54 -5.53
C GLY A 93 13.72 8.81 -4.51
N PHE A 94 14.00 9.38 -3.33
CA PHE A 94 12.96 9.75 -2.37
C PHE A 94 11.96 10.75 -2.96
N ALA A 95 12.47 11.79 -3.65
CA ALA A 95 11.61 12.80 -4.24
C ALA A 95 10.72 12.21 -5.36
N ALA A 96 11.26 11.27 -6.14
CA ALA A 96 10.48 10.57 -7.16
C ALA A 96 9.40 9.69 -6.55
N LEU A 97 9.75 8.84 -5.57
CA LEU A 97 8.78 8.00 -4.87
C LEU A 97 7.69 8.82 -4.18
N LYS A 98 8.07 9.92 -3.53
CA LYS A 98 7.11 10.82 -2.88
C LYS A 98 6.07 11.33 -3.88
N ARG A 99 6.49 11.84 -5.04
CA ARG A 99 5.56 12.33 -6.08
C ARG A 99 4.59 11.24 -6.56
N THR A 100 5.08 10.01 -6.74
CA THR A 100 4.23 8.87 -7.09
C THR A 100 3.18 8.60 -6.00
N VAL A 101 3.61 8.60 -4.73
CA VAL A 101 2.72 8.34 -3.58
C VAL A 101 1.72 9.48 -3.39
N ASP A 102 2.13 10.74 -3.55
CA ASP A 102 1.22 11.88 -3.48
C ASP A 102 0.11 11.74 -4.54
N ALA A 103 0.47 11.45 -5.80
CA ALA A 103 -0.49 11.23 -6.88
C ALA A 103 -1.40 10.02 -6.63
N TYR A 104 -0.87 8.94 -6.05
CA TYR A 104 -1.67 7.78 -5.62
C TYR A 104 -2.71 8.17 -4.57
N LEU A 105 -2.32 8.94 -3.56
CA LEU A 105 -3.21 9.37 -2.48
C LEU A 105 -4.33 10.27 -3.00
N ASP A 106 -4.02 11.16 -3.95
CA ASP A 106 -5.02 11.99 -4.62
C ASP A 106 -6.04 11.14 -5.39
N ALA A 107 -5.56 10.18 -6.18
CA ALA A 107 -6.41 9.26 -6.93
C ALA A 107 -7.22 8.34 -6.01
N LEU A 108 -6.64 7.87 -4.92
CA LEU A 108 -7.30 7.07 -3.89
C LEU A 108 -8.43 7.86 -3.24
N ALA A 109 -8.16 9.12 -2.86
CA ALA A 109 -9.17 9.99 -2.28
C ALA A 109 -10.32 10.23 -3.26
N ALA A 110 -10.02 10.48 -4.54
CA ALA A 110 -11.04 10.61 -5.58
C ALA A 110 -11.86 9.32 -5.73
N HIS A 111 -11.21 8.16 -5.83
CA HIS A 111 -11.85 6.86 -5.93
C HIS A 111 -12.80 6.59 -4.76
N VAL A 112 -12.32 6.75 -3.52
CA VAL A 112 -13.13 6.55 -2.31
C VAL A 112 -14.33 7.48 -2.27
N ARG A 113 -14.17 8.76 -2.65
CA ARG A 113 -15.30 9.72 -2.70
C ARG A 113 -16.42 9.25 -3.63
N THR A 114 -16.12 8.58 -4.75
CA THR A 114 -17.16 8.05 -5.65
C THR A 114 -17.93 6.88 -5.06
N GLN A 115 -17.37 6.22 -4.03
CA GLN A 115 -17.97 5.06 -3.36
C GLN A 115 -18.68 5.39 -2.05
N LEU A 116 -18.50 6.61 -1.55
CA LEU A 116 -19.16 7.08 -0.34
C LEU A 116 -20.60 7.52 -0.68
N PRO A 117 -21.58 7.25 0.20
CA PRO A 117 -22.87 7.89 0.07
C PRO A 117 -22.71 9.42 0.13
N PRO A 118 -23.64 10.19 -0.45
CA PRO A 118 -23.63 11.64 -0.28
C PRO A 118 -23.59 11.98 1.22
N PRO A 119 -22.96 13.11 1.60
CA PRO A 119 -22.95 13.55 2.99
C PRO A 119 -24.38 13.52 3.50
N ARG A 120 -24.62 12.90 4.67
CA ARG A 120 -25.94 12.99 5.28
C ARG A 120 -26.19 14.49 5.49
N GLY A 121 -27.20 15.03 4.80
CA GLY A 121 -27.58 16.42 4.97
C GLY A 121 -27.75 16.69 6.47
N GLU A 122 -27.16 17.78 6.94
CA GLU A 122 -27.40 18.25 8.30
C GLU A 122 -28.92 18.28 8.49
N GLY A 123 -29.42 17.47 9.42
CA GLY A 123 -30.83 17.45 9.75
C GLY A 123 -31.21 18.85 10.21
N VAL A 124 -31.85 19.62 9.33
CA VAL A 124 -32.58 20.82 9.72
C VAL A 124 -33.65 20.33 10.68
N SER A 125 -33.35 20.46 11.98
CA SER A 125 -34.36 20.31 13.02
C SER A 125 -35.36 21.44 12.80
N ARG A 126 -36.59 21.06 12.51
CA ARG A 126 -37.75 21.96 12.60
C ARG A 126 -38.11 22.17 14.06
#